data_AF-A0A6V7I8F1-F1
#
_entry.id   AF-A0A6V7I8F1-F1
#
_cell.length_a   1.000
_cell.length_b   1.000
_cell.length_c   1.000
_cell.angle_alpha   90.00
_cell.angle_beta   90.00
_cell.angle_gamma   90.00
#
_symmetry.space_group_name_H-M   'P 1'
#
loop_
_entity.id
_entity.type
_entity.pdbx_description
1 polymer ?
#
loop_
_entity_poly.entity_id
_entity_poly.type
_entity_poly.pdbx_seq_one_letter_code
_entity_poly.pdbx_strand_id
1 'polypeptide(L)' 'ENLDNFTKVKVILGNESCDLDSAVCALVLGLLHYSMLQRGNTTNVGVIPVLNVPKRLFKIKTEVVFFLKDNGIQLENLTF' A
#
# COMPACT_ATOMS: atom_id res chain seq x y z
N GLU A 1 7.32 0.36 -11.49
CA GLU A 1 8.32 1.06 -10.65
C GLU A 1 9.71 0.61 -11.06
N ASN A 2 10.71 1.49 -10.95
CA ASN A 2 12.10 1.10 -11.18
C ASN A 2 12.65 0.49 -9.88
N LEU A 3 12.59 -0.84 -9.79
CA LEU A 3 12.96 -1.61 -8.59
C LEU A 3 14.45 -1.92 -8.51
N ASP A 4 15.22 -1.62 -9.56
CA ASP A 4 16.63 -2.00 -9.70
C ASP A 4 17.53 -1.35 -8.64
N ASN A 5 17.06 -0.26 -8.04
CA ASN A 5 17.77 0.44 -6.97
C ASN A 5 17.62 -0.23 -5.60
N PHE A 6 16.74 -1.22 -5.42
CA PHE A 6 16.52 -1.86 -4.13
C PHE A 6 17.21 -3.23 -4.04
N THR A 7 17.96 -3.48 -2.97
CA THR A 7 18.53 -4.81 -2.69
C THR A 7 17.49 -5.78 -2.16
N LYS A 8 16.38 -5.27 -1.62
CA LYS A 8 15.24 -6.05 -1.14
C LYS A 8 13.95 -5.26 -1.31
N VAL A 9 12.90 -5.94 -1.75
CA VAL A 9 11.54 -5.39 -1.79
C VAL A 9 10.67 -6.18 -0.82
N LYS A 10 9.99 -5.46 0.08
CA LYS A 10 8.97 -6.01 0.96
C LYS A 10 7.60 -5.60 0.45
N VAL A 11 6.84 -6.58 -0.03
CA VAL A 11 5.45 -6.40 -0.42
C VAL A 11 4.56 -6.68 0.79
N ILE A 12 3.60 -5.80 1.05
CA ILE A 12 2.59 -5.96 2.09
C ILE A 12 1.25 -6.05 1.40
N LEU A 13 0.63 -7.22 1.48
CA LEU A 13 -0.58 -7.54 0.73
C LEU A 13 -1.76 -7.66 1.70
N GLY A 14 -2.87 -7.00 1.35
CA GLY A 14 -4.16 -7.21 2.01
C GLY A 14 -4.85 -8.51 1.56
N ASN A 15 -6.02 -8.78 2.12
CA ASN A 15 -6.88 -9.87 1.68
C ASN A 15 -7.53 -9.58 0.31
N GLU A 16 -7.92 -10.60 -0.45
CA GLU A 16 -8.58 -10.45 -1.76
C GLU A 16 -9.97 -9.79 -1.70
N SER A 17 -10.59 -9.77 -0.51
CA SER A 17 -11.83 -9.01 -0.27
C SER A 17 -11.60 -7.52 -0.52
N CYS A 18 -10.40 -6.99 -0.24
CA CYS A 18 -10.08 -5.56 -0.23
C CYS A 18 -11.22 -4.73 0.35
N ASP A 19 -11.73 -5.18 1.50
CA ASP A 19 -12.57 -4.39 2.39
C ASP A 19 -11.74 -3.26 3.03
N LEU A 20 -12.43 -2.37 3.74
CA LEU A 20 -11.78 -1.21 4.35
C LEU A 20 -10.65 -1.63 5.29
N ASP A 21 -10.88 -2.66 6.11
CA ASP A 21 -9.90 -3.16 7.08
C ASP A 21 -8.63 -3.65 6.38
N SER A 22 -8.75 -4.53 5.39
CA SER A 22 -7.59 -5.07 4.68
C SER A 22 -6.85 -4.00 3.87
N ALA A 23 -7.56 -3.04 3.27
CA ALA A 23 -6.96 -1.94 2.55
C ALA A 23 -6.17 -1.00 3.47
N VAL A 24 -6.78 -0.58 4.59
CA VAL A 24 -6.14 0.30 5.57
C VAL A 24 -4.98 -0.42 6.26
N CYS A 25 -5.14 -1.68 6.66
CA CYS A 25 -4.09 -2.47 7.26
C CYS A 25 -2.86 -2.58 6.36
N ALA A 26 -3.05 -2.86 5.07
CA ALA A 26 -1.93 -2.97 4.12
C ALA A 26 -1.15 -1.65 4.01
N LEU A 27 -1.86 -0.52 3.87
CA LEU A 27 -1.25 0.81 3.77
C LEU A 27 -0.52 1.22 5.05
N VAL A 28 -1.17 1.08 6.21
CA VAL A 28 -0.62 1.47 7.51
C VAL A 28 0.56 0.59 7.90
N LEU A 29 0.48 -0.72 7.66
CA LEU A 29 1.59 -1.63 7.90
C LEU A 29 2.77 -1.34 6.97
N GLY A 30 2.49 -0.96 5.71
CA GLY A 30 3.49 -0.44 4.77
C GLY A 30 4.23 0.77 5.31
N LEU A 31 3.46 1.78 5.74
CA LEU A 31 4.02 2.99 6.33
C LEU A 31 4.83 2.70 7.61
N LEU A 32 4.35 1.79 8.46
CA LEU A 32 5.06 1.39 9.67
C LEU A 32 6.42 0.75 9.34
N HIS A 33 6.44 -0.21 8.42
CA HIS A 33 7.69 -0.85 8.01
C HIS A 33 8.66 0.13 7.36
N TYR A 34 8.17 1.02 6.51
CA TYR A 34 8.97 2.10 5.95
C TYR A 34 9.57 2.98 7.05
N SER A 35 8.74 3.42 8.01
CA SER A 35 9.17 4.26 9.13
C SER A 35 10.23 3.58 10.02
N MET A 36 10.12 2.27 10.23
CA MET A 36 11.12 1.51 10.98
C MET A 36 12.47 1.43 10.24
N LEU A 37 12.45 1.25 8.92
CA LEU A 37 13.67 1.25 8.10
C LEU A 37 14.37 2.61 8.13
N GLN A 38 13.60 3.69 8.03
CA GLN A 38 14.12 5.07 8.13
C GLN A 38 14.79 5.31 9.49
N ARG A 39 14.17 4.88 10.60
CA ARG A 39 14.77 4.99 11.94
C ARG A 39 16.03 4.15 12.13
N GLY A 40 16.12 3.02 11.45
CA GLY A 40 17.27 2.11 11.50
C GLY A 40 18.43 2.49 10.58
N ASN A 41 18.33 3.61 9.84
CA ASN A 41 19.26 3.98 8.75
C ASN A 41 19.45 2.88 7.70
N THR A 42 18.44 2.01 7.53
CA THR A 42 18.48 0.95 6.52
C THR A 42 18.07 1.53 5.18
N THR A 43 19.05 1.76 4.32
CA THR A 43 18.83 2.20 2.94
C THR A 43 18.63 0.99 2.00
N ASN A 44 18.19 1.23 0.78
CA ASN A 44 18.05 0.21 -0.28
C ASN A 44 17.00 -0.89 -0.07
N VAL A 45 16.06 -0.72 0.86
CA VAL A 45 14.90 -1.62 1.01
C VAL A 45 13.63 -0.89 0.60
N GLY A 46 12.93 -1.40 -0.41
CA GLY A 46 11.64 -0.89 -0.86
C GLY A 46 10.51 -1.52 -0.06
N VAL A 47 9.51 -0.74 0.34
CA VAL A 47 8.29 -1.24 0.99
C VAL A 47 7.09 -0.83 0.15
N ILE A 48 6.34 -1.81 -0.36
CA ILE A 48 5.24 -1.59 -1.30
C ILE A 48 3.97 -2.19 -0.70
N PRO A 49 3.04 -1.36 -0.18
CA PRO A 49 1.70 -1.83 0.16
C PRO A 49 0.90 -2.07 -1.12
N VAL A 50 0.27 -3.24 -1.24
CA VAL A 50 -0.51 -3.66 -2.40
C VAL A 50 -1.93 -4.00 -1.96
N LEU A 51 -2.90 -3.36 -2.61
CA LEU A 51 -4.30 -3.67 -2.47
C LEU A 51 -4.62 -4.87 -3.37
N ASN A 52 -4.93 -6.02 -2.77
CA ASN A 52 -5.03 -7.32 -3.45
C ASN A 52 -6.29 -7.48 -4.31
N VAL A 53 -6.52 -6.53 -5.22
CA VAL A 53 -7.61 -6.54 -6.19
C VAL A 53 -7.16 -5.87 -7.47
N PRO A 54 -7.63 -6.32 -8.64
CA PRO A 54 -7.38 -5.61 -9.88
C PRO A 54 -7.84 -4.15 -9.79
N LYS A 55 -6.99 -3.20 -10.22
CA LYS A 55 -7.30 -1.75 -10.22
C LYS A 55 -8.68 -1.39 -10.81
N ARG A 56 -9.11 -2.13 -11.85
CA ARG A 56 -10.45 -1.97 -12.47
C ARG A 56 -11.61 -2.31 -11.52
N LEU A 57 -11.41 -3.27 -10.63
CA LEU A 57 -12.39 -3.71 -9.62
C LEU A 57 -12.28 -2.90 -8.32
N PHE A 58 -11.21 -2.13 -8.11
CA PHE A 58 -11.12 -1.27 -6.93
C PHE A 58 -12.15 -0.14 -6.94
N LYS A 59 -12.51 0.38 -8.12
CA LYS A 59 -13.48 1.49 -8.24
C LYS A 59 -14.88 1.16 -7.69
N ILE A 60 -15.24 -0.13 -7.61
CA ILE A 60 -16.52 -0.57 -7.03
C ILE A 60 -16.46 -0.78 -5.52
N LYS A 61 -15.28 -0.67 -4.89
CA LYS A 61 -15.10 -0.67 -3.43
C LYS A 61 -15.45 0.71 -2.87
N THR A 62 -16.72 1.10 -2.97
CA THR A 62 -17.19 2.48 -2.74
C THR A 62 -16.81 3.02 -1.37
N GLU A 63 -16.94 2.22 -0.31
CA GLU A 63 -16.53 2.57 1.05
C GLU A 63 -15.03 2.87 1.16
N VAL A 64 -14.20 1.98 0.63
CA VAL A 64 -12.73 2.13 0.66
C VAL A 64 -12.30 3.35 -0.14
N VAL A 65 -12.84 3.51 -1.35
CA VAL A 65 -12.57 4.65 -2.22
C VAL A 65 -12.99 5.96 -1.56
N PHE A 66 -14.17 6.00 -0.94
CA PHE A 66 -14.66 7.17 -0.22
C PHE A 66 -13.74 7.51 0.94
N PHE A 67 -13.43 6.54 1.79
CA PHE A 67 -12.59 6.74 2.98
C PHE A 67 -11.18 7.25 2.62
N LEU A 68 -10.53 6.64 1.63
CA LEU A 68 -9.20 7.07 1.19
C LEU A 68 -9.23 8.49 0.61
N LYS A 69 -10.25 8.82 -0.20
CA LYS A 69 -10.41 10.16 -0.77
C LYS A 69 -10.66 11.21 0.31
N ASP A 70 -11.50 10.91 1.29
CA ASP A 70 -11.79 11.78 2.44
C ASP A 70 -10.54 12.09 3.26
N ASN A 71 -9.62 11.11 3.36
CA ASN A 71 -8.32 11.26 4.00
C ASN A 71 -7.21 11.78 3.05
N GLY A 72 -7.55 12.25 1.85
CA GLY A 72 -6.60 12.85 0.91
C GLY A 72 -5.68 11.87 0.18
N ILE A 73 -5.96 10.57 0.23
CA ILE A 73 -5.18 9.53 -0.45
C ILE A 73 -5.73 9.32 -1.86
N GLN A 74 -4.94 9.72 -2.86
CA GLN A 74 -5.31 9.61 -4.28
C GLN A 74 -5.09 8.20 -4.82
N LEU A 75 -5.98 7.74 -5.70
CA LEU A 75 -5.92 6.40 -6.28
C LEU A 75 -4.69 6.18 -7.16
N GLU A 76 -4.11 7.23 -7.75
CA GLU A 76 -2.85 7.14 -8.50
C GLU A 76 -1.65 6.75 -7.65
N ASN A 77 -1.69 6.98 -6.34
CA ASN A 77 -0.62 6.65 -5.41
C ASN A 77 -0.74 5.23 -4.82
N LEU A 78 -1.78 4.49 -5.21
CA LEU A 78 -2.04 3.14 -4.73
C LEU A 78 -1.49 2.09 -5.70
N THR A 79 -0.96 1.00 -5.13
CA THR A 79 -0.51 -0.18 -5.87
C THR A 79 -1.54 -1.29 -5.75
N PHE A 80 -1.79 -2.01 -6.85
CA PHE A 80 -2.82 -3.04 -7.03
C PHE A 80 -2.21 -4.32 -7.60
#